data_AF-A0A5E4I0E5-F1
#
_entry.id   AF-A0A5E4I0E5-F1
#
_cell.length_a   1.000
_cell.length_b   1.000
_cell.length_c   1.000
_cell.angle_alpha   90.00
_cell.angle_beta   90.00
_cell.angle_gamma   90.00
#
_symmetry.space_group_name_H-M   'P 1'
#
loop_
_entity.id
_entity.type
_entity.pdbx_description
1 polymer ?
#
loop_
_entity_poly.entity_id
_entity_poly.type
_entity_poly.pdbx_seq_one_letter_code
_entity_poly.pdbx_strand_id
1 'polypeptide(L)'
;MDLQRENILDAHSVWVGKLPKNFFSSSINPKELMGAARKCSLLYVPTYDAQESYVSAAAQSGCAIVFSMCDVAKLSGIKRAILISKMRILLGMCKKYGTNVYVCSLAYKEYEIRNPHERLVFAMYLGMDRKEAKKSLGMLEEKLKGMQ
;
A
#
# COMPACT_ATOMS: atom_id res chain seq x y z
N MET A 1 3.16 23.31 -9.10
CA MET A 1 1.77 23.17 -9.57
C MET A 1 1.14 22.07 -8.73
N ASP A 2 0.70 22.44 -7.53
CA ASP A 2 0.18 21.54 -6.51
C ASP A 2 -1.23 21.08 -6.88
N LEU A 3 -1.30 19.93 -7.53
CA LEU A 3 -2.56 19.24 -7.74
C LEU A 3 -2.75 18.29 -6.55
N GLN A 4 -3.60 18.70 -5.60
CA GLN A 4 -4.25 17.78 -4.67
C GLN A 4 -5.08 16.78 -5.49
N ARG A 5 -4.44 15.70 -5.96
CA ARG A 5 -5.08 14.58 -6.67
C ARG A 5 -5.47 13.56 -5.61
N GLU A 6 -6.77 13.37 -5.44
CA GLU A 6 -7.30 12.34 -4.56
C GLU A 6 -7.06 10.96 -5.21
N ASN A 7 -6.26 10.11 -4.55
CA ASN A 7 -6.06 8.72 -4.95
C ASN A 7 -7.30 7.92 -4.58
N ILE A 8 -7.79 7.09 -5.50
CA ILE A 8 -8.91 6.18 -5.23
C ILE A 8 -8.36 4.91 -4.56
N LEU A 9 -8.71 4.71 -3.28
CA LEU A 9 -8.45 3.45 -2.57
C LEU A 9 -9.65 2.52 -2.78
N ASP A 10 -9.42 1.39 -3.44
CA ASP A 10 -10.50 0.47 -3.83
C ASP A 10 -10.95 -0.46 -2.70
N ALA A 11 -12.24 -0.39 -2.38
CA ALA A 11 -13.04 -1.57 -2.05
C ALA A 11 -14.54 -1.32 -2.24
N HIS A 12 -15.19 -2.07 -3.15
CA HIS A 12 -16.65 -2.23 -3.40
C HIS A 12 -17.57 -0.99 -3.44
N SER A 13 -17.03 0.19 -3.19
CA SER A 13 -17.58 1.53 -3.29
C SER A 13 -16.35 2.41 -3.48
N VAL A 14 -16.20 2.99 -4.67
CA VAL A 14 -15.20 4.02 -4.95
C VAL A 14 -15.28 5.04 -3.81
N TRP A 15 -14.25 5.15 -2.97
CA TRP A 15 -14.27 6.15 -1.92
C TRP A 15 -13.94 7.50 -2.55
N VAL A 16 -15.00 8.18 -3.01
CA VAL A 16 -14.95 9.54 -3.57
C VAL A 16 -15.16 10.52 -2.41
N GLY A 17 -14.12 10.74 -1.60
CA GLY A 17 -14.19 11.65 -0.46
C GLY A 17 -12.79 12.12 -0.03
N LYS A 18 -12.74 13.12 0.87
CA LYS A 18 -11.50 13.57 1.50
C LYS A 18 -11.09 12.64 2.62
N LEU A 19 -10.02 11.86 2.42
CA LEU A 19 -9.52 10.97 3.46
C LEU A 19 -9.12 11.80 4.69
N PRO A 20 -9.29 11.29 5.92
CA PRO A 20 -8.82 12.00 7.10
C PRO A 20 -7.34 12.35 6.94
N LYS A 21 -6.93 13.54 7.41
CA LYS A 21 -5.56 14.07 7.24
C LYS A 21 -4.45 13.11 7.72
N ASN A 22 -4.78 12.17 8.61
CA ASN A 22 -3.87 11.19 9.19
C ASN A 22 -4.16 9.76 8.70
N PHE A 23 -4.92 9.57 7.63
CA PHE A 23 -5.26 8.22 7.17
C PHE A 23 -4.17 7.65 6.27
N PHE A 24 -3.79 8.43 5.26
CA PHE A 24 -2.87 8.03 4.20
C PHE A 24 -1.75 9.05 4.05
N SER A 25 -0.52 8.58 4.02
CA SER A 25 0.65 9.42 3.73
C SER A 25 1.53 8.77 2.70
N SER A 26 2.19 9.59 1.88
CA SER A 26 3.20 9.17 0.93
C SER A 26 4.39 10.10 0.97
N SER A 27 5.61 9.56 1.03
CA SER A 27 6.84 10.33 0.88
C SER A 27 7.93 9.43 0.28
N ILE A 28 8.97 10.06 -0.24
CA ILE A 28 10.21 9.41 -0.69
C ILE A 28 11.33 9.65 0.36
N ASN A 29 11.18 10.67 1.20
CA ASN A 29 12.19 11.07 2.17
C ASN A 29 12.13 10.17 3.42
N PRO A 30 13.23 9.47 3.79
CA PRO A 30 13.25 8.57 4.94
C PRO A 30 12.80 9.19 6.28
N LYS A 31 13.14 10.47 6.51
CA LYS A 31 12.76 11.17 7.76
C LYS A 31 11.25 11.41 7.82
N GLU A 32 10.67 11.81 6.70
CA GLU A 32 9.23 12.02 6.57
C GLU A 32 8.48 10.69 6.63
N LEU A 33 9.01 9.62 6.02
CA LEU A 33 8.45 8.27 6.08
C LEU A 33 8.34 7.77 7.52
N MET A 34 9.38 7.97 8.34
CA MET A 34 9.33 7.60 9.76
C MET A 34 8.29 8.41 10.53
N GLY A 35 8.24 9.73 10.31
CA GLY A 35 7.24 10.60 10.92
C GLY A 35 5.81 10.25 10.51
N ALA A 36 5.61 9.92 9.24
CA ALA A 36 4.34 9.49 8.67
C ALA A 36 3.92 8.14 9.25
N ALA A 37 4.82 7.15 9.30
CA ALA A 37 4.56 5.82 9.87
C ALA A 37 3.99 5.88 11.29
N ARG A 38 4.39 6.87 12.10
CA ARG A 38 3.88 7.06 13.47
C ARG A 38 2.53 7.77 13.55
N LYS A 39 2.16 8.54 12.52
CA LYS A 39 0.98 9.42 12.52
C LYS A 39 -0.17 8.90 11.68
N CYS A 40 0.11 8.01 10.72
CA CYS A 40 -0.88 7.55 9.76
C CYS A 40 -1.26 6.08 9.90
N SER A 41 -2.47 5.74 9.44
CA SER A 41 -2.95 4.36 9.41
C SER A 41 -2.41 3.55 8.24
N LEU A 42 -2.14 4.23 7.11
CA LEU A 42 -1.64 3.68 5.87
C LEU A 42 -0.46 4.50 5.34
N LEU A 43 0.65 3.83 5.06
CA LEU A 43 1.86 4.42 4.51
C LEU A 43 2.12 3.86 3.11
N TYR A 44 2.15 4.75 2.11
CA TYR A 44 2.52 4.41 0.75
C TYR A 44 3.93 4.92 0.44
N VAL A 45 4.81 4.04 -0.02
CA VAL A 45 6.19 4.37 -0.39
C VAL A 45 6.39 4.08 -1.88
N PRO A 46 6.33 5.09 -2.77
CA PRO A 46 6.34 4.87 -4.22
C PRO A 46 7.61 4.18 -4.74
N THR A 47 8.73 4.30 -4.03
CA THR A 47 10.00 3.69 -4.43
C THR A 47 10.15 2.24 -3.97
N TYR A 48 9.34 1.81 -2.99
CA TYR A 48 9.39 0.50 -2.35
C TYR A 48 10.76 0.13 -1.78
N ASP A 49 11.60 1.12 -1.44
CA ASP A 49 12.91 0.87 -0.87
C ASP A 49 12.74 0.33 0.56
N ALA A 50 13.26 -0.87 0.80
CA ALA A 50 13.15 -1.52 2.10
C ALA A 50 14.12 -0.88 3.10
N GLN A 51 13.59 0.01 3.96
CA GLN A 51 14.36 0.62 5.04
C GLN A 51 13.75 0.27 6.39
N GLU A 52 14.59 -0.24 7.28
CA GLU A 52 14.19 -0.67 8.62
C GLU A 52 13.53 0.45 9.44
N SER A 53 13.97 1.70 9.25
CA SER A 53 13.54 2.86 10.02
C SER A 53 12.04 3.11 9.98
N TYR A 54 11.42 3.12 8.79
CA TYR A 54 9.98 3.35 8.67
C TYR A 54 9.17 2.06 8.83
N VAL A 55 9.73 0.89 8.50
CA VAL A 55 9.03 -0.40 8.66
C VAL A 55 8.84 -0.73 10.14
N SER A 56 9.90 -0.55 10.94
CA SER A 56 9.83 -0.73 12.40
C SER A 56 8.91 0.31 13.06
N ALA A 57 8.98 1.57 12.62
CA ALA A 57 8.07 2.61 13.10
C ALA A 57 6.60 2.28 12.77
N ALA A 58 6.34 1.73 11.59
CA ALA A 58 5.00 1.32 11.18
C ALA A 58 4.49 0.11 11.98
N ALA A 59 5.36 -0.86 12.29
CA ALA A 59 5.03 -1.97 13.17
C ALA A 59 4.61 -1.49 14.57
N GLN A 60 5.37 -0.56 15.15
CA GLN A 60 5.12 -0.03 16.50
C GLN A 60 3.81 0.77 16.59
N SER A 61 3.45 1.50 15.54
CA SER A 61 2.24 2.32 15.51
C SER A 61 0.99 1.59 15.00
N GLY A 62 1.13 0.36 14.50
CA GLY A 62 0.04 -0.34 13.80
C GLY A 62 -0.28 0.24 12.41
N CYS A 63 0.59 1.10 11.89
CA CYS A 63 0.52 1.58 10.51
C CYS A 63 0.80 0.43 9.55
N ALA A 64 0.03 0.38 8.47
CA ALA A 64 0.22 -0.64 7.44
C ALA A 64 0.83 -0.04 6.18
N ILE A 65 1.67 -0.83 5.51
CA ILE A 65 2.32 -0.41 4.27
C ILE A 65 1.45 -0.76 3.07
N VAL A 66 1.34 0.17 2.11
CA VAL A 66 0.47 0.03 0.94
C VAL A 66 1.28 -0.31 -0.30
N PHE A 67 0.86 -1.37 -1.00
CA PHE A 67 1.38 -1.82 -2.28
C PHE A 67 0.36 -1.53 -3.38
N SER A 68 0.79 -0.74 -4.38
CA SER A 68 -0.02 -0.34 -5.53
C SER A 68 0.21 -1.29 -6.70
N MET A 69 -0.86 -1.92 -7.16
CA MET A 69 -0.83 -2.72 -8.39
C MET A 69 -0.70 -1.83 -9.64
N CYS A 70 -1.20 -0.59 -9.59
CA CYS A 70 -1.06 0.36 -10.69
C CYS A 70 0.40 0.74 -10.96
N ASP A 71 1.25 0.82 -9.93
CA ASP A 71 2.66 1.16 -10.11
C ASP A 71 3.36 0.10 -10.96
N VAL A 72 3.03 -1.16 -10.73
CA VAL A 72 3.55 -2.29 -11.52
C VAL A 72 2.95 -2.30 -12.93
N ALA A 73 1.65 -2.04 -13.06
CA ALA A 73 0.95 -2.04 -14.35
C ALA A 73 1.47 -0.96 -15.30
N LYS A 74 1.86 0.21 -14.77
CA LYS A 74 2.36 1.37 -15.52
C LYS A 74 3.79 1.19 -16.06
N LEU A 75 4.56 0.27 -15.48
CA LEU A 75 5.93 -0.02 -15.92
C LEU A 75 5.96 -1.19 -16.91
N SER A 76 7.04 -1.32 -17.68
CA SER A 76 7.27 -2.45 -18.59
C SER A 76 8.71 -2.97 -18.51
N GLY A 77 8.93 -4.19 -19.01
CA GLY A 77 10.26 -4.82 -19.10
C GLY A 77 11.04 -4.83 -17.78
N ILE A 78 12.32 -4.46 -17.86
CA ILE A 78 13.26 -4.47 -16.74
C ILE A 78 12.78 -3.59 -15.57
N LYS A 79 12.19 -2.41 -15.85
CA LYS A 79 11.71 -1.50 -14.81
C LYS A 79 10.62 -2.13 -13.95
N ARG A 80 9.70 -2.86 -14.57
CA ARG A 80 8.64 -3.61 -13.87
C ARG A 80 9.24 -4.71 -12.99
N ALA A 81 10.22 -5.47 -13.51
CA ALA A 81 10.89 -6.52 -12.77
C ALA A 81 11.64 -5.99 -11.54
N ILE A 82 12.34 -4.86 -11.68
CA ILE A 82 13.01 -4.18 -10.57
C ILE A 82 12.02 -3.77 -9.49
N LEU A 83 10.90 -3.13 -9.87
CA LEU A 83 9.88 -2.70 -8.91
C LEU A 83 9.29 -3.89 -8.13
N ILE A 84 8.94 -4.98 -8.83
CA ILE A 84 8.45 -6.21 -8.18
C ILE A 84 9.49 -6.77 -7.21
N SER A 85 10.77 -6.79 -7.60
CA SER A 85 11.86 -7.24 -6.71
C SER A 85 11.92 -6.40 -5.43
N LYS A 86 11.84 -5.07 -5.55
CA LYS A 86 11.79 -4.17 -4.39
C LYS A 86 10.57 -4.43 -3.50
N MET A 87 9.39 -4.59 -4.08
CA MET A 87 8.16 -4.93 -3.33
C MET A 87 8.31 -6.24 -2.56
N ARG A 88 8.95 -7.27 -3.15
CA ARG A 88 9.22 -8.54 -2.47
C ARG A 88 10.19 -8.40 -1.30
N ILE A 89 11.27 -7.64 -1.47
CA ILE A 89 12.23 -7.35 -0.40
C ILE A 89 11.55 -6.61 0.75
N LEU A 90 10.77 -5.57 0.43
CA LEU A 90 10.00 -4.82 1.42
C LEU A 90 8.98 -5.72 2.13
N LEU A 91 8.26 -6.59 1.41
CA LEU A 91 7.35 -7.55 2.03
C LEU A 91 8.08 -8.48 3.02
N GLY A 92 9.26 -8.97 2.66
CA GLY A 92 10.10 -9.77 3.57
C GLY A 92 10.44 -9.00 4.85
N MET A 93 10.76 -7.72 4.73
CA MET A 93 11.00 -6.84 5.88
C MET A 93 9.72 -6.64 6.72
N CYS A 94 8.59 -6.36 6.09
CA CYS A 94 7.31 -6.24 6.78
C CYS A 94 6.96 -7.52 7.58
N LYS A 95 7.17 -8.70 6.98
CA LYS A 95 6.99 -9.99 7.65
C LYS A 95 7.91 -10.12 8.87
N LYS A 96 9.18 -9.75 8.73
CA LYS A 96 10.18 -9.78 9.83
C LYS A 96 9.76 -8.90 11.01
N TYR A 97 9.26 -7.68 10.76
CA TYR A 97 8.89 -6.73 11.83
C TYR A 97 7.42 -6.82 12.26
N GLY A 98 6.61 -7.68 11.65
CA GLY A 98 5.18 -7.81 11.96
C GLY A 98 4.32 -6.65 11.43
N THR A 99 4.79 -5.92 10.42
CA THR A 99 4.05 -4.82 9.80
C THR A 99 3.01 -5.37 8.82
N ASN A 100 1.75 -4.93 8.95
CA ASN A 100 0.70 -5.30 8.00
C ASN A 100 0.97 -4.67 6.62
N VAL A 101 0.63 -5.39 5.54
CA VAL A 101 0.72 -4.90 4.17
C VAL A 101 -0.65 -4.96 3.51
N TYR A 102 -1.03 -3.88 2.84
CA TYR A 102 -2.25 -3.75 2.04
C TYR A 102 -1.92 -3.76 0.56
N VAL A 103 -2.65 -4.57 -0.21
CA VAL A 103 -2.56 -4.59 -1.67
C VAL A 103 -3.81 -3.94 -2.26
N CYS A 104 -3.64 -2.83 -2.96
CA CYS A 104 -4.71 -2.10 -3.61
C CYS A 104 -4.33 -1.72 -5.04
N SER A 105 -5.31 -1.33 -5.85
CA SER A 105 -5.00 -0.79 -7.19
C SER A 105 -4.30 0.56 -7.05
N LEU A 106 -4.71 1.40 -6.11
CA LEU A 106 -4.32 2.82 -6.00
C LEU A 106 -4.53 3.53 -7.35
N ALA A 107 -5.74 3.39 -7.88
CA ALA A 107 -6.12 3.84 -9.20
C ALA A 107 -6.27 5.37 -9.23
N TYR A 108 -5.82 6.00 -10.31
CA TYR A 108 -6.08 7.41 -10.59
C TYR A 108 -7.26 7.60 -11.54
N LYS A 109 -7.63 6.54 -12.27
CA LYS A 109 -8.70 6.53 -13.25
C LYS A 109 -9.49 5.24 -13.10
N GLU A 110 -10.77 5.28 -13.44
CA GLU A 110 -11.69 4.15 -13.24
C GLU A 110 -11.21 2.86 -13.93
N TYR A 111 -10.63 2.95 -15.12
CA TYR A 111 -10.12 1.80 -15.85
C TYR A 111 -8.84 1.18 -15.24
N GLU A 112 -8.22 1.85 -14.26
CA GLU A 112 -7.07 1.33 -13.52
C GLU A 112 -7.49 0.45 -12.33
N ILE A 113 -8.78 0.44 -11.97
CA ILE A 113 -9.36 -0.36 -10.88
C ILE A 113 -9.21 -1.85 -11.21
N ARG A 114 -8.78 -2.62 -10.21
CA ARG A 114 -8.58 -4.07 -10.31
C ARG A 114 -9.56 -4.82 -9.45
N ASN A 115 -10.07 -5.92 -10.00
CA ASN A 115 -11.02 -6.72 -9.25
C ASN A 115 -10.33 -7.40 -8.05
N PRO A 116 -11.08 -7.79 -7.00
CA PRO A 116 -10.49 -8.42 -5.82
C PRO A 116 -9.69 -9.69 -6.13
N HIS A 117 -10.09 -10.47 -7.14
CA HIS A 117 -9.39 -11.68 -7.53
C HIS A 117 -8.00 -11.39 -8.11
N GLU A 118 -7.87 -10.39 -9.00
CA GLU A 118 -6.59 -9.92 -9.54
C GLU A 118 -5.66 -9.45 -8.44
N ARG A 119 -6.17 -8.67 -7.48
CA ARG A 119 -5.39 -8.21 -6.32
C ARG A 119 -4.91 -9.35 -5.44
N LEU A 120 -5.76 -10.36 -5.21
CA LEU A 120 -5.39 -11.56 -4.46
C LEU A 120 -4.25 -12.33 -5.15
N VAL A 121 -4.37 -12.57 -6.45
CA VAL A 121 -3.34 -13.25 -7.24
C VAL A 121 -2.04 -12.44 -7.25
N PHE A 122 -2.14 -11.11 -7.39
CA PHE A 122 -0.98 -10.23 -7.34
C PHE A 122 -0.28 -10.26 -5.98
N ALA A 123 -1.03 -10.20 -4.87
CA ALA A 123 -0.49 -10.34 -3.52
C ALA A 123 0.25 -11.67 -3.33
N MET A 124 -0.33 -12.77 -3.81
CA MET A 124 0.31 -14.09 -3.78
C MET A 124 1.57 -14.13 -4.65
N TYR A 125 1.55 -13.50 -5.82
CA TYR A 125 2.72 -13.38 -6.69
C TYR A 125 3.88 -12.57 -6.05
N LEU A 126 3.57 -11.63 -5.17
CA LEU A 126 4.57 -10.92 -4.36
C LEU A 126 5.14 -11.77 -3.21
N GLY A 127 4.61 -12.97 -2.95
CA GLY A 127 5.10 -13.86 -1.90
C GLY A 127 4.27 -13.83 -0.60
N MET A 128 3.04 -13.34 -0.66
CA MET A 128 2.06 -13.57 0.40
C MET A 128 1.46 -14.97 0.28
N ASP A 129 1.18 -15.62 1.41
CA ASP A 129 0.33 -16.81 1.38
C ASP A 129 -1.14 -16.44 1.11
N ARG A 130 -1.99 -17.43 0.83
CA ARG A 130 -3.41 -17.17 0.51
C ARG A 130 -4.19 -16.53 1.66
N LYS A 131 -3.85 -16.85 2.92
CA LYS A 131 -4.51 -16.27 4.11
C LYS A 131 -4.06 -14.83 4.32
N GLU A 132 -2.75 -14.56 4.25
CA GLU A 132 -2.15 -13.23 4.28
C GLU A 132 -2.73 -12.34 3.18
N ALA A 133 -2.80 -12.84 1.94
CA ALA A 133 -3.36 -12.12 0.81
C ALA A 133 -4.84 -11.77 1.05
N LYS A 134 -5.67 -12.73 1.49
CA LYS A 134 -7.07 -12.45 1.83
C LYS A 134 -7.19 -11.40 2.95
N LYS A 135 -6.38 -11.52 4.00
CA LYS A 135 -6.34 -10.57 5.13
C LYS A 135 -5.96 -9.17 4.65
N SER A 136 -4.98 -9.08 3.76
CA SER A 136 -4.55 -7.84 3.11
C SER A 136 -5.68 -7.17 2.33
N LEU A 137 -6.56 -7.91 1.68
CA LEU A 137 -7.70 -7.33 0.97
C LEU A 137 -8.83 -6.91 1.92
N GLY A 138 -9.17 -7.74 2.91
CA GLY A 138 -10.32 -7.53 3.80
C GLY A 138 -10.12 -6.43 4.86
N MET A 139 -8.93 -6.31 5.43
CA MET A 139 -8.72 -5.35 6.52
C MET A 139 -8.77 -3.87 6.06
N LEU A 140 -8.68 -3.58 4.75
CA LEU A 140 -8.80 -2.21 4.25
C LEU A 140 -10.26 -1.76 4.30
N GLU A 141 -11.18 -2.65 3.94
CA GLU A 141 -12.63 -2.42 4.05
C GLU A 141 -13.04 -2.18 5.49
N GLU A 142 -12.55 -2.98 6.42
CA GLU A 142 -12.83 -2.82 7.85
C GLU A 142 -12.27 -1.51 8.39
N LYS A 143 -11.03 -1.16 8.04
CA LYS A 143 -10.43 0.12 8.43
C LYS A 143 -11.17 1.32 7.86
N LEU A 144 -11.74 1.22 6.66
CA LEU A 144 -12.55 2.29 6.05
C LEU A 144 -13.96 2.36 6.65
N LYS A 145 -14.60 1.22 6.95
CA LYS A 145 -15.94 1.14 7.56
C LYS A 145 -15.96 1.62 9.01
N GLY A 146 -14.91 1.36 9.79
CA GLY A 146 -14.78 1.87 11.15
C GLY A 146 -14.59 3.40 11.25
N MET A 147 -14.64 4.12 10.13
CA MET A 147 -14.57 5.59 10.06
C MET A 147 -15.94 6.25 9.84
N GLN A 148 -17.00 5.47 9.61
CA GLN A 148 -18.40 5.94 9.52
C GLN A 148 -19.04 5.96 10.90
#